data_AF-E2BB66-F1
#
_entry.id   AF-E2BB66-F1
#
_cell.length_a   1.000
_cell.length_b   1.000
_cell.length_c   1.000
_cell.angle_alpha   90.00
_cell.angle_beta   90.00
_cell.angle_gamma   90.00
#
_symmetry.space_group_name_H-M   'P 1'
#
loop_
_entity.id
_entity.type
_entity.pdbx_description
1 polymer ?
#
loop_
_entity_poly.entity_id
_entity_poly.type
_entity_poly.pdbx_seq_one_letter_code
_entity_poly.pdbx_strand_id
1 'polypeptide(L)'
;ITASVMEAATKILGFSVRSKNLKGTHVKVLRDASAAIATGVTLMAQRMASCQCGESEDVLEELRAENKQLRIEQGEMRKRMEELE
;
A
#
# COMPACT_ATOMS: atom_id res chain seq x y z
N ILE A 1 -18.72 10.25 1.99
CA ILE A 1 -18.61 10.31 0.50
C ILE A 1 -18.80 8.92 -0.11
N THR A 2 -18.04 7.90 0.29
CA THR A 2 -18.15 6.54 -0.30
C THR A 2 -19.52 5.88 -0.08
N ALA A 3 -20.08 5.98 1.14
CA ALA A 3 -21.40 5.43 1.46
C ALA A 3 -22.53 6.11 0.66
N SER A 4 -22.49 7.43 0.48
CA SER A 4 -23.49 8.18 -0.28
C SER A 4 -23.45 7.90 -1.77
N VAL A 5 -22.26 7.67 -2.34
CA VAL A 5 -22.10 7.28 -3.75
C VAL A 5 -22.64 5.86 -4.00
N MET A 6 -22.37 4.93 -3.08
CA MET A 6 -22.87 3.55 -3.18
C MET A 6 -24.40 3.49 -3.09
N GLU A 7 -25.00 4.29 -2.21
CA GLU A 7 -26.46 4.41 -2.10
C GLU A 7 -27.09 4.97 -3.39
N ALA A 8 -26.49 6.02 -3.96
CA ALA A 8 -26.94 6.60 -5.23
C ALA A 8 -26.83 5.58 -6.40
N ALA A 9 -25.70 4.87 -6.48
CA ALA A 9 -25.49 3.83 -7.49
C ALA A 9 -26.51 2.69 -7.37
N THR A 10 -26.84 2.28 -6.15
CA THR A 10 -27.85 1.24 -5.88
C THR A 10 -29.23 1.67 -6.34
N LYS A 11 -29.61 2.93 -6.09
CA LYS A 11 -30.88 3.51 -6.53
C LYS A 11 -30.98 3.57 -8.06
N ILE A 12 -29.93 4.04 -8.75
CA ILE A 12 -29.88 4.13 -10.22
C ILE A 12 -29.98 2.74 -10.85
N LEU A 13 -29.24 1.75 -10.33
CA LEU A 13 -29.31 0.36 -10.81
C LEU A 13 -30.72 -0.22 -10.64
N GLY A 14 -31.35 0.02 -9.49
CA GLY A 14 -32.71 -0.43 -9.23
C GLY A 14 -33.75 0.21 -10.17
N PHE A 15 -33.56 1.48 -10.56
CA PHE A 15 -34.39 2.13 -11.57
C PHE A 15 -34.20 1.50 -12.95
N SER A 16 -32.95 1.34 -13.40
CA SER A 16 -32.62 0.81 -14.72
C SER A 16 -33.10 -0.63 -14.95
N VAL A 17 -33.18 -1.45 -13.88
CA VAL A 17 -33.80 -2.79 -13.96
C VAL A 17 -35.30 -2.71 -14.16
N ARG A 18 -35.99 -1.88 -13.36
CA ARG A 18 -37.45 -1.71 -13.45
C ARG A 18 -37.89 -1.10 -14.78
N SER A 19 -37.10 -0.19 -15.34
CA SER A 19 -37.36 0.40 -16.65
C SER A 19 -36.99 -0.51 -17.83
N LYS A 20 -36.46 -1.72 -17.57
CA LYS A 20 -35.91 -2.65 -18.58
C LYS A 20 -34.73 -2.09 -19.38
N ASN A 21 -34.17 -0.95 -18.98
CA ASN A 21 -32.96 -0.39 -19.58
C ASN A 21 -31.70 -1.19 -19.24
N LEU A 22 -31.75 -2.05 -18.22
CA LEU A 22 -30.69 -2.99 -17.89
C LEU A 22 -31.27 -4.36 -17.53
N LYS A 23 -30.76 -5.43 -18.15
CA LYS A 23 -31.17 -6.80 -17.78
C LYS A 23 -30.61 -7.15 -16.39
N GLY A 24 -31.38 -7.92 -15.60
CA GLY A 24 -30.98 -8.32 -14.25
C GLY A 24 -29.61 -9.00 -14.16
N THR A 25 -29.21 -9.76 -15.20
CA THR A 25 -27.86 -10.36 -15.31
C THR A 25 -26.74 -9.31 -15.27
N HIS A 26 -26.94 -8.16 -15.94
CA HIS A 26 -25.93 -7.08 -15.93
C HIS A 26 -25.85 -6.41 -14.57
N VAL A 27 -26.97 -6.27 -13.84
CA VAL A 27 -26.95 -5.76 -12.46
C VAL A 27 -26.21 -6.70 -11.51
N LYS A 28 -26.38 -8.02 -11.68
CA LYS A 28 -25.63 -9.00 -10.88
C LYS A 28 -24.13 -8.85 -11.12
N VAL A 29 -23.70 -8.83 -12.39
CA VAL A 29 -22.29 -8.63 -12.76
C VAL A 29 -21.72 -7.33 -12.20
N LEU A 30 -22.48 -6.22 -12.25
CA LEU A 30 -22.04 -4.94 -11.70
C LEU A 30 -21.89 -4.97 -10.18
N ARG A 31 -22.79 -5.65 -9.46
CA ARG A 31 -22.67 -5.83 -8.01
C ARG A 31 -21.48 -6.71 -7.64
N ASP A 32 -21.28 -7.81 -8.35
CA ASP A 32 -20.16 -8.73 -8.11
C ASP A 32 -18.83 -8.01 -8.37
N ALA A 33 -18.73 -7.23 -9.46
CA ALA A 33 -17.57 -6.40 -9.75
C ALA A 33 -17.32 -5.34 -8.66
N SER A 34 -18.38 -4.67 -8.18
CA SER A 34 -18.25 -3.70 -7.08
C SER A 34 -17.76 -4.34 -5.79
N ALA A 35 -18.24 -5.54 -5.45
CA ALA A 35 -17.78 -6.28 -4.28
C ALA A 35 -16.31 -6.70 -4.41
N ALA A 36 -15.90 -7.19 -5.59
CA ALA A 36 -14.52 -7.56 -5.87
C ALA A 36 -13.56 -6.35 -5.75
N ILE A 37 -13.96 -5.19 -6.27
CA ILE A 37 -13.19 -3.94 -6.15
C ILE A 37 -13.07 -3.54 -4.66
N ALA A 38 -14.16 -3.57 -3.90
CA ALA A 38 -14.13 -3.20 -2.48
C ALA A 38 -13.22 -4.13 -1.65
N THR A 39 -13.28 -5.44 -1.90
CA THR A 39 -12.39 -6.43 -1.30
C THR A 39 -10.93 -6.16 -1.69
N GLY A 40 -10.66 -5.89 -2.97
CA GLY A 40 -9.33 -5.56 -3.46
C GLY A 40 -8.75 -4.30 -2.79
N VAL A 41 -9.54 -3.24 -2.67
CA VAL A 41 -9.14 -2.00 -1.97
C VAL A 41 -8.84 -2.28 -0.49
N THR A 42 -9.66 -3.09 0.18
CA THR A 42 -9.46 -3.45 1.59
C THR A 42 -8.17 -4.25 1.78
N LEU A 43 -7.91 -5.24 0.91
CA LEU A 43 -6.68 -6.03 0.92
C LEU A 43 -5.45 -5.16 0.63
N MET A 44 -5.55 -4.22 -0.32
CA MET A 44 -4.46 -3.27 -0.59
C MET A 44 -4.21 -2.36 0.61
N ALA A 45 -5.25 -1.84 1.27
CA ALA A 45 -5.11 -1.03 2.47
C ALA A 45 -4.47 -1.83 3.63
N GLN A 46 -4.89 -3.08 3.83
CA GLN A 46 -4.26 -3.98 4.81
C GLN A 46 -2.80 -4.24 4.45
N ARG A 47 -2.50 -4.51 3.17
CA ARG A 47 -1.14 -4.73 2.69
C ARG A 47 -0.26 -3.50 2.85
N MET A 48 -0.80 -2.30 2.63
CA MET A 48 -0.07 -1.05 2.83
C MET A 48 0.14 -0.75 4.32
N ALA A 49 -0.80 -1.13 5.19
CA ALA A 49 -0.62 -1.05 6.64
C ALA A 49 0.37 -2.10 7.17
N SER A 50 0.44 -3.27 6.53
CA SER A 50 1.32 -4.39 6.91
C SER A 50 2.67 -4.40 6.19
N CYS A 51 2.82 -3.73 5.05
CA CYS A 51 4.11 -3.38 4.46
C CYS A 51 4.69 -2.30 5.37
N GLN A 52 5.31 -2.78 6.43
CA GLN A 52 5.88 -2.00 7.49
C GLN A 52 6.86 -0.98 6.90
N CYS A 53 6.49 0.29 7.01
CA CYS A 53 7.46 1.37 7.05
C CYS A 53 8.53 1.07 8.13
N GLY A 54 8.14 0.41 9.23
CA GLY A 54 9.01 0.03 10.35
C GLY A 54 10.15 -0.93 10.01
N GLU A 55 9.90 -2.11 9.43
CA GLU A 55 10.97 -3.06 9.05
C GLU A 55 12.00 -2.44 8.10
N SER A 56 11.56 -1.64 7.12
CA SER A 56 12.48 -0.96 6.21
C SER A 56 13.24 0.19 6.88
N GLU A 57 12.67 0.80 7.91
CA GLU A 57 13.25 1.91 8.66
C GLU A 57 14.27 1.42 9.69
N ASP A 58 13.97 0.33 10.40
CA ASP A 58 14.89 -0.37 11.31
C ASP A 58 16.14 -0.85 10.56
N VAL A 59 15.98 -1.48 9.39
CA VAL A 59 17.10 -1.91 8.54
C VAL A 59 17.91 -0.71 8.03
N LEU A 60 17.25 0.40 7.72
CA LEU A 60 17.92 1.64 7.31
C LEU A 60 18.71 2.29 8.45
N GLU A 61 18.22 2.16 9.68
CA GLU A 61 18.86 2.68 10.88
C GLU A 61 20.09 1.84 11.27
N GLU A 62 19.97 0.51 11.25
CA GLU A 62 21.12 -0.41 11.39
C GLU A 62 22.20 -0.12 10.35
N LEU A 63 21.82 0.00 9.08
CA LEU A 63 22.76 0.28 8.00
C LEU A 63 23.48 1.63 8.18
N ARG A 64 22.80 2.66 8.70
CA ARG A 64 23.43 3.95 9.02
C ARG A 64 24.41 3.84 10.19
N ALA A 65 24.06 3.08 11.23
CA ALA A 65 24.91 2.87 12.38
C ALA A 65 26.21 2.15 11.98
N GLU A 66 26.10 1.06 11.21
CA GLU A 66 27.25 0.32 10.69
C GLU A 66 28.12 1.18 9.77
N ASN A 67 27.52 1.97 8.87
CA ASN A 67 28.28 2.83 7.96
C ASN A 67 29.09 3.89 8.72
N LYS A 68 28.53 4.45 9.80
CA LYS A 68 29.22 5.40 10.67
C LYS A 68 30.41 4.74 11.35
N GLN A 69 30.22 3.53 11.88
CA GLN A 69 31.28 2.76 12.53
C GLN A 69 32.43 2.44 11.56
N LEU A 70 32.10 1.96 10.36
CA LEU A 70 33.07 1.70 9.29
C LEU A 70 33.90 2.92 8.91
N ARG A 71 33.29 4.11 8.85
CA ARG A 71 34.01 5.35 8.55
C ARG A 71 34.99 5.74 9.66
N ILE A 72 34.64 5.49 10.91
CA ILE A 72 35.54 5.72 12.06
C ILE A 72 36.74 4.77 11.94
N GLU A 73 36.49 3.47 11.74
CA GLU A 73 37.53 2.46 11.60
C GLU A 73 38.46 2.73 10.41
N GLN A 74 37.90 3.15 9.27
CA GLN A 74 38.71 3.57 8.11
C GLN A 74 39.60 4.78 8.43
N GLY A 75 39.10 5.75 9.20
CA GLY A 75 39.86 6.92 9.62
C GLY A 75 41.01 6.55 10.57
N GLU A 76 40.75 5.68 11.53
CA GLU A 76 41.76 5.17 12.46
C GLU A 76 42.83 4.34 11.74
N MET A 77 42.41 3.47 10.81
CA MET A 77 43.33 2.67 10.02
C MET A 77 44.20 3.54 9.11
N ARG A 78 43.64 4.60 8.53
CA ARG A 78 44.42 5.57 7.74
C ARG A 78 45.49 6.26 8.59
N LYS A 79 45.14 6.74 9.79
CA LYS A 79 46.13 7.34 10.71
C LYS A 79 47.24 6.37 11.11
N ARG A 80 46.90 5.12 11.42
CA ARG A 80 47.90 4.09 11.74
C ARG A 80 48.84 3.81 10.57
N MET A 81 48.36 3.87 9.33
CA MET A 81 49.23 3.75 8.16
C MET A 81 50.15 4.96 8.00
N GLU A 82 49.63 6.18 8.21
CA GLU A 82 50.44 7.42 8.16
C GLU A 82 51.50 7.47 9.28
N GLU A 83 51.26 6.83 10.43
CA GLU A 83 52.24 6.71 11.54
C GLU A 83 53.31 5.63 11.30
N LEU A 84 53.09 4.72 10.35
CA LEU A 84 54.02 3.65 9.97
C LEU A 84 54.86 3.99 8.73
N GLU A 85 54.55 5.08 8.02
CA GLU A 85 55.39 5.72 6.99
C GLU A 85 56.47 6.63 7.62
#